data_AF-A0A924BJW9-F1
#
_entry.id   AF-A0A924BJW9-F1
#
_cell.length_a   1.000
_cell.length_b   1.000
_cell.length_c   1.000
_cell.angle_alpha   90.00
_cell.angle_beta   90.00
_cell.angle_gamma   90.00
#
_symmetry.space_group_name_H-M   'P 1'
#
loop_
_entity.id
_entity.type
_entity.pdbx_description
1 polymer ?
#
loop_
_entity_poly.entity_id
_entity_poly.type
_entity_poly.pdbx_seq_one_letter_code
_entity_poly.pdbx_strand_id
1 'polypeptide(L)'
;MSKPNDNPADPFKKALADATRTMADDPDMAVTYSVDPAGMNKEGMRLPQVSRRMTRDEVMLARGTADAFAMKRRYHDEKVGTKYAPTGALAREIFDQMETARCEAVGARSMPGTATNIDAKIAHEAERKGYGQITNSAEAPLPV
;
A
#
# COMPACT_ATOMS: atom_id res chain seq x y z
N MET A 1 3.71 -1.91 38.97
CA MET A 1 4.22 -1.36 37.69
C MET A 1 3.96 -2.40 36.61
N SER A 2 3.14 -2.09 35.62
CA SER A 2 2.87 -3.02 34.52
C SER A 2 4.17 -3.22 33.74
N LYS A 3 4.61 -4.46 33.54
CA LYS A 3 5.80 -4.74 32.72
C LYS A 3 5.59 -4.13 31.33
N PRO A 4 6.58 -3.43 30.75
CA PRO A 4 6.46 -2.96 29.37
C PRO A 4 6.13 -4.17 28.51
N ASN A 5 5.05 -4.08 27.72
CA ASN A 5 4.73 -5.10 26.75
C ASN A 5 5.82 -5.03 25.68
N ASP A 6 6.85 -5.83 25.83
CA ASP A 6 8.00 -5.88 24.93
C ASP A 6 7.60 -6.67 23.68
N ASN A 7 6.71 -6.08 22.89
CA ASN A 7 6.36 -6.61 21.58
C ASN A 7 7.46 -6.20 20.61
N PRO A 8 8.24 -7.15 20.06
CA PRO A 8 9.32 -6.82 19.13
C PRO A 8 8.83 -6.10 17.87
N ALA A 9 7.54 -6.21 17.54
CA ALA A 9 6.95 -5.52 16.40
C ALA A 9 6.70 -4.02 16.66
N ASP A 10 6.65 -3.55 17.90
CA ASP A 10 6.29 -2.15 18.20
C ASP A 10 7.36 -1.15 17.73
N PRO A 11 8.68 -1.38 17.97
CA PRO A 11 9.72 -0.55 17.38
C PRO A 11 9.68 -0.52 15.85
N PHE A 12 9.41 -1.69 15.23
CA PHE A 12 9.28 -1.79 13.78
C PHE A 12 8.08 -0.97 13.26
N LYS A 13 6.90 -1.11 13.89
CA LYS A 13 5.70 -0.34 13.52
C LYS A 13 5.94 1.16 13.66
N LYS A 14 6.57 1.59 14.77
CA LYS A 14 6.93 2.99 14.94
C LYS A 14 7.85 3.49 13.82
N ALA A 15 8.94 2.78 13.55
CA ALA A 15 9.89 3.16 12.50
C ALA A 15 9.25 3.18 11.10
N LEU A 16 8.39 2.20 10.81
CA LEU A 16 7.66 2.15 9.55
C LEU A 16 6.73 3.35 9.41
N ALA A 17 5.94 3.68 10.43
CA ALA A 17 5.05 4.84 10.41
C ALA A 17 5.80 6.16 10.20
N ASP A 18 6.93 6.36 10.88
CA ASP A 18 7.75 7.57 10.74
C ASP A 18 8.35 7.69 9.33
N ALA A 19 8.82 6.56 8.77
CA ALA A 19 9.28 6.52 7.39
C ALA A 19 8.14 6.81 6.39
N THR A 20 6.96 6.22 6.59
CA THR A 20 5.79 6.46 5.73
C THR A 20 5.39 7.92 5.69
N ARG A 21 5.31 8.59 6.86
CA ARG A 21 5.03 10.03 6.95
C ARG A 21 6.05 10.87 6.18
N THR A 22 7.33 10.55 6.34
CA THR A 22 8.42 11.24 5.66
C THR A 22 8.31 11.08 4.14
N MET A 23 8.07 9.86 3.67
CA MET A 23 7.95 9.55 2.24
C MET A 23 6.69 10.16 1.61
N ALA A 24 5.61 10.25 2.38
CA ALA A 24 4.35 10.88 1.97
C ALA A 24 4.42 12.43 1.95
N ASP A 25 5.47 13.02 2.53
CA ASP A 25 5.57 14.46 2.80
C ASP A 25 4.40 14.98 3.65
N ASP A 26 4.00 14.20 4.66
CA ASP A 26 2.88 14.50 5.55
C ASP A 26 3.22 14.04 6.99
N PRO A 27 3.75 14.93 7.84
CA PRO A 27 4.19 14.59 9.20
C PRO A 27 3.02 14.35 10.17
N ASP A 28 1.83 14.87 9.88
CA ASP A 28 0.66 14.77 10.76
C ASP A 28 -0.25 13.59 10.38
N MET A 29 0.06 12.90 9.28
CA MET A 29 -0.70 11.74 8.82
C MET A 29 -0.80 10.65 9.88
N ALA A 30 -2.03 10.23 10.16
CA ALA A 30 -2.28 9.09 11.05
C ALA A 30 -1.88 7.78 10.36
N VAL A 31 -1.06 6.98 11.04
CA VAL A 31 -0.70 5.62 10.59
C VAL A 31 -1.18 4.63 11.62
N THR A 32 -2.08 3.74 11.22
CA THR A 32 -2.70 2.72 12.07
C THR A 32 -2.41 1.33 11.53
N TYR A 33 -2.46 0.32 12.38
CA TYR A 33 -2.26 -1.08 12.01
C TYR A 33 -3.52 -1.89 12.34
N SER A 34 -4.07 -2.60 11.36
CA SER A 34 -5.26 -3.44 11.54
C SER A 34 -5.13 -4.78 10.82
N VAL A 35 -5.93 -5.75 11.27
CA VAL A 35 -6.17 -7.02 10.56
C VAL A 35 -7.14 -6.84 9.39
N ASP A 36 -7.92 -5.75 9.39
CA ASP A 36 -8.81 -5.40 8.29
C ASP A 36 -8.02 -5.05 7.03
N PRO A 37 -8.67 -5.09 5.83
CA PRO A 37 -8.02 -4.68 4.59
C PRO A 37 -7.36 -3.31 4.72
N ALA A 38 -6.13 -3.21 4.20
CA ALA A 38 -5.40 -1.97 4.17
C ALA A 38 -6.15 -0.91 3.37
N GLY A 39 -6.00 0.35 3.74
CA GLY A 39 -6.67 1.45 3.07
C GLY A 39 -6.04 2.79 3.42
N MET A 40 -6.36 3.79 2.62
CA MET A 40 -5.91 5.16 2.81
C MET A 40 -7.07 6.11 2.57
N ASN A 41 -7.20 7.13 3.41
CA ASN A 41 -8.11 8.24 3.22
C ASN A 41 -7.33 9.56 3.37
N LYS A 42 -8.04 10.69 3.48
CA LYS A 42 -7.41 12.01 3.63
C LYS A 42 -6.74 12.22 4.99
N GLU A 43 -7.20 11.51 6.01
CA GLU A 43 -6.76 11.69 7.41
C GLU A 43 -5.58 10.75 7.75
N GLY A 44 -5.46 9.63 7.04
CA GLY A 44 -4.42 8.66 7.34
C GLY A 44 -4.43 7.38 6.52
N MET A 45 -3.53 6.50 6.93
CA MET A 45 -3.30 5.19 6.36
C MET A 45 -3.55 4.09 7.40
N ARG A 46 -4.20 3.03 6.96
CA ARG A 46 -4.34 1.78 7.68
C ARG A 46 -3.49 0.72 7.01
N LEU A 47 -2.45 0.29 7.70
CA LEU A 47 -1.47 -0.70 7.26
C LEU A 47 -1.83 -2.10 7.79
N PRO A 48 -1.36 -3.16 7.11
CA PRO A 48 -1.50 -4.52 7.60
C PRO A 48 -0.85 -4.72 8.97
N GLN A 49 -1.51 -5.46 9.84
CA GLN A 49 -1.00 -5.79 11.16
C GLN A 49 0.24 -6.70 11.06
N VAL A 50 1.31 -6.31 11.73
CA VAL A 50 2.49 -7.17 11.94
C VAL A 50 2.38 -7.85 13.30
N SER A 51 2.48 -9.17 13.31
CA SER A 51 2.38 -9.98 14.53
C SER A 51 3.67 -9.92 15.34
N ARG A 52 3.66 -10.45 16.57
CA ARG A 52 4.87 -10.59 17.38
C ARG A 52 5.93 -11.48 16.71
N ARG A 53 5.54 -12.35 15.77
CA ARG A 53 6.47 -13.25 15.06
C ARG A 53 7.30 -12.50 14.03
N MET A 54 6.80 -11.38 13.51
CA MET A 54 7.45 -10.57 12.48
C MET A 54 8.02 -11.43 11.34
N THR A 55 7.18 -12.30 10.78
CA THR A 55 7.64 -13.12 9.67
C THR A 55 8.06 -12.23 8.52
N ARG A 56 8.96 -12.72 7.66
CA ARG A 56 9.43 -11.96 6.50
C ARG A 56 8.27 -11.47 5.65
N ASP A 57 7.25 -12.31 5.44
CA ASP A 57 6.10 -11.98 4.60
C ASP A 57 5.22 -10.89 5.23
N GLU A 58 4.97 -10.95 6.56
CA GLU A 58 4.25 -9.90 7.27
C GLU A 58 4.97 -8.54 7.17
N VAL A 59 6.30 -8.56 7.37
CA VAL A 59 7.13 -7.35 7.31
C VAL A 59 7.15 -6.78 5.90
N MET A 60 7.35 -7.61 4.88
CA MET A 60 7.40 -7.19 3.49
C MET A 60 6.04 -6.66 3.01
N LEU A 61 4.94 -7.32 3.40
CA LEU A 61 3.59 -6.87 3.07
C LEU A 61 3.28 -5.50 3.70
N ALA A 62 3.62 -5.31 4.98
CA ALA A 62 3.42 -4.04 5.66
C ALA A 62 4.25 -2.91 5.03
N ARG A 63 5.53 -3.18 4.74
CA ARG A 63 6.43 -2.22 4.05
C ARG A 63 5.94 -1.86 2.65
N GLY A 64 5.60 -2.86 1.84
CA GLY A 64 5.13 -2.64 0.47
C GLY A 64 3.84 -1.85 0.41
N THR A 65 2.90 -2.14 1.32
CA THR A 65 1.66 -1.38 1.43
C THR A 65 1.89 0.05 1.87
N ALA A 66 2.78 0.26 2.85
CA ALA A 66 3.15 1.59 3.33
C ALA A 66 3.82 2.43 2.24
N ASP A 67 4.79 1.87 1.53
CA ASP A 67 5.49 2.55 0.44
C ASP A 67 4.52 2.91 -0.70
N ALA A 68 3.66 1.97 -1.12
CA ALA A 68 2.66 2.22 -2.16
C ALA A 68 1.71 3.38 -1.79
N PHE A 69 1.17 3.36 -0.56
CA PHE A 69 0.29 4.43 -0.10
C PHE A 69 1.04 5.76 0.06
N ALA A 70 2.26 5.76 0.59
CA ALA A 70 3.07 6.97 0.69
C ALA A 70 3.35 7.59 -0.68
N MET A 71 3.70 6.77 -1.69
CA MET A 71 3.90 7.26 -3.05
C MET A 71 2.62 7.86 -3.62
N LYS A 72 1.47 7.21 -3.41
CA LYS A 72 0.17 7.74 -3.86
C LYS A 72 -0.14 9.06 -3.17
N ARG A 73 0.01 9.15 -1.84
CA ARG A 73 -0.21 10.39 -1.07
C ARG A 73 0.70 11.54 -1.54
N ARG A 74 1.94 11.22 -1.90
CA ARG A 74 2.95 12.18 -2.33
C ARG A 74 2.74 12.71 -3.75
N TYR A 75 2.40 11.82 -4.68
CA TYR A 75 2.46 12.11 -6.12
C TYR A 75 1.09 12.20 -6.81
N HIS A 76 0.00 11.86 -6.11
CA HIS A 76 -1.35 11.99 -6.63
C HIS A 76 -1.97 13.35 -6.23
N ASP A 77 -2.50 14.06 -7.21
CA ASP A 77 -3.34 15.24 -6.98
C ASP A 77 -4.81 14.88 -7.27
N GLU A 78 -5.65 14.90 -6.23
CA GLU A 78 -7.06 14.53 -6.31
C GLU A 78 -7.88 15.42 -7.26
N LYS A 79 -7.56 16.72 -7.35
CA LYS A 79 -8.27 17.66 -8.23
C LYS A 79 -7.94 17.38 -9.69
N VAL A 80 -6.66 17.13 -9.99
CA VAL A 80 -6.21 16.75 -11.33
C VAL A 80 -6.78 15.39 -11.71
N GLY A 81 -6.69 14.40 -10.81
CA GLY A 81 -7.27 13.07 -11.02
C GLY A 81 -8.75 13.15 -11.35
N THR A 82 -9.54 13.87 -10.55
CA THR A 82 -10.98 14.05 -10.77
C THR A 82 -11.29 14.76 -12.09
N LYS A 83 -10.50 15.77 -12.46
CA LYS A 83 -10.68 16.52 -13.71
C LYS A 83 -10.51 15.65 -14.96
N TYR A 84 -9.57 14.71 -14.94
CA TYR A 84 -9.26 13.85 -16.09
C TYR A 84 -9.89 12.45 -15.99
N ALA A 85 -10.58 12.14 -14.89
CA ALA A 85 -11.20 10.85 -14.69
C ALA A 85 -12.24 10.56 -15.78
N PRO A 86 -12.14 9.42 -16.49
CA PRO A 86 -13.08 9.06 -17.54
C PRO A 86 -14.47 8.76 -16.97
N THR A 87 -15.46 8.75 -17.85
CA THR A 87 -16.83 8.30 -17.56
C THR A 87 -16.95 6.78 -17.73
N GLY A 88 -17.78 6.15 -16.90
CA GLY A 88 -17.98 4.69 -16.90
C GLY A 88 -17.12 4.00 -15.85
N ALA A 89 -17.70 2.99 -15.19
CA ALA A 89 -17.09 2.32 -14.04
C ALA A 89 -15.74 1.66 -14.41
N LEU A 90 -15.74 0.79 -15.42
CA LEU A 90 -14.54 0.10 -15.90
C LEU A 90 -13.42 1.06 -16.32
N ALA A 91 -13.75 2.10 -17.09
CA ALA A 91 -12.75 3.06 -17.55
C ALA A 91 -12.11 3.82 -16.38
N ARG A 92 -12.92 4.18 -15.37
CA ARG A 92 -12.44 4.84 -14.15
C ARG A 92 -11.55 3.93 -13.33
N GLU A 93 -11.92 2.66 -13.19
CA GLU A 93 -11.08 1.71 -12.46
C GLU A 93 -9.71 1.53 -13.13
N ILE A 94 -9.67 1.33 -14.45
CA ILE A 94 -8.41 1.23 -15.20
C ILE A 94 -7.57 2.50 -14.98
N PHE A 95 -8.20 3.68 -15.07
CA PHE A 95 -7.54 4.96 -14.84
C PHE A 95 -6.94 5.06 -13.43
N ASP A 96 -7.69 4.67 -12.39
CA ASP A 96 -7.24 4.72 -11.00
C ASP A 96 -6.10 3.73 -10.71
N GLN A 97 -6.13 2.54 -11.34
CA GLN A 97 -5.05 1.57 -11.25
C GLN A 97 -3.78 2.08 -11.96
N MET A 98 -3.92 2.65 -13.16
CA MET A 98 -2.79 3.25 -13.88
C MET A 98 -2.18 4.43 -13.12
N GLU A 99 -3.01 5.25 -12.47
CA GLU A 99 -2.55 6.36 -11.65
C GLU A 99 -1.79 5.87 -10.41
N THR A 100 -2.26 4.79 -9.79
CA THR A 100 -1.55 4.16 -8.66
C THR A 100 -0.18 3.66 -9.12
N ALA A 101 -0.11 2.93 -10.25
CA ALA A 101 1.15 2.46 -10.83
C ALA A 101 2.09 3.60 -11.21
N ARG A 102 1.57 4.73 -11.73
CA ARG A 102 2.36 5.92 -12.03
C ARG A 102 3.01 6.49 -10.77
N CYS A 103 2.25 6.63 -9.68
CA CYS A 103 2.78 7.15 -8.42
C CYS A 103 3.89 6.25 -7.87
N GLU A 104 3.65 4.94 -7.86
CA GLU A 104 4.63 3.93 -7.43
C GLU A 104 5.91 3.99 -8.27
N ALA A 105 5.80 4.07 -9.59
CA ALA A 105 6.94 4.15 -10.51
C ALA A 105 7.77 5.43 -10.34
N VAL A 106 7.11 6.58 -10.16
CA VAL A 106 7.79 7.87 -9.90
C VAL A 106 8.56 7.82 -8.58
N GLY A 107 7.96 7.24 -7.55
CA GLY A 107 8.59 7.03 -6.26
C GLY A 107 9.80 6.09 -6.33
N ALA A 108 9.61 4.93 -6.95
CA ALA A 108 10.65 3.91 -7.13
C ALA A 108 11.88 4.43 -7.88
N ARG A 109 11.71 5.36 -8.83
CA ARG A 109 12.84 5.98 -9.54
C ARG A 109 13.77 6.76 -8.59
N SER A 110 13.21 7.39 -7.56
CA SER A 110 13.98 8.17 -6.58
C SER A 110 14.42 7.32 -5.39
N MET A 111 13.65 6.28 -5.06
CA MET A 111 13.84 5.40 -3.91
C MET A 111 13.77 3.93 -4.36
N PRO A 112 14.81 3.36 -4.98
CA PRO A 112 14.73 2.03 -5.60
C PRO A 112 14.38 0.90 -4.62
N GLY A 113 14.65 1.07 -3.32
CA GLY A 113 14.24 0.11 -2.28
C GLY A 113 12.73 -0.02 -2.10
N THR A 114 11.92 0.94 -2.57
CA THR A 114 10.46 0.85 -2.54
C THR A 114 9.94 -0.11 -3.60
N ALA A 115 10.63 -0.22 -4.74
CA ALA A 115 10.23 -1.14 -5.81
C ALA A 115 10.14 -2.58 -5.30
N THR A 116 11.18 -3.05 -4.61
CA THR A 116 11.20 -4.39 -4.03
C THR A 116 10.12 -4.62 -2.97
N ASN A 117 9.78 -3.59 -2.18
CA ASN A 117 8.71 -3.69 -1.20
C ASN A 117 7.33 -3.75 -1.88
N ILE A 118 7.10 -2.90 -2.88
CA ILE A 118 5.85 -2.85 -3.66
C ILE A 118 5.66 -4.15 -4.45
N ASP A 119 6.73 -4.70 -5.03
CA ASP A 119 6.70 -6.01 -5.72
C ASP A 119 6.24 -7.12 -4.77
N ALA A 120 6.74 -7.14 -3.52
CA ALA A 120 6.29 -8.12 -2.53
C ALA A 120 4.80 -7.96 -2.19
N LYS A 121 4.30 -6.73 -2.11
CA LYS A 121 2.87 -6.43 -1.92
C LYS A 121 2.04 -6.89 -3.13
N ILE A 122 2.49 -6.63 -4.35
CA ILE A 122 1.83 -7.08 -5.58
C ILE A 122 1.79 -8.60 -5.66
N ALA A 123 2.90 -9.28 -5.36
CA ALA A 123 2.97 -10.75 -5.34
C ALA A 123 1.98 -11.34 -4.34
N HIS A 124 1.90 -10.78 -3.13
CA HIS A 124 0.94 -11.20 -2.11
C HIS A 124 -0.52 -10.97 -2.54
N GLU A 125 -0.82 -9.84 -3.20
CA GLU A 125 -2.16 -9.59 -3.75
C GLU A 125 -2.50 -10.57 -4.87
N ALA A 126 -1.56 -10.88 -5.75
CA ALA A 126 -1.74 -11.83 -6.85
C ALA A 126 -2.00 -13.24 -6.33
N GLU A 127 -1.25 -13.68 -5.31
CA GLU A 127 -1.47 -14.97 -4.66
C GLU A 127 -2.85 -15.03 -3.99
N ARG A 128 -3.22 -13.99 -3.22
CA ARG A 128 -4.53 -13.91 -2.57
C ARG A 128 -5.69 -13.94 -3.56
N LYS A 129 -5.52 -13.34 -4.74
CA LYS A 129 -6.52 -13.36 -5.81
C LYS A 129 -6.49 -14.65 -6.65
N GLY A 130 -5.57 -15.57 -6.34
CA GLY A 130 -5.46 -16.85 -7.04
C GLY A 130 -4.95 -16.74 -8.47
N TYR A 131 -4.30 -15.63 -8.83
CA TYR A 131 -3.86 -15.38 -10.21
C TYR A 131 -2.88 -16.43 -10.73
N GLY A 132 -2.12 -17.09 -9.85
CA GLY A 132 -1.23 -18.19 -10.23
C GLY A 132 -1.94 -19.49 -10.67
N GLN A 133 -3.25 -19.61 -10.42
CA GLN A 133 -4.06 -20.78 -10.81
C GLN A 133 -4.91 -20.52 -12.06
N ILE A 134 -4.82 -19.32 -12.63
CA ILE A 134 -5.65 -18.92 -13.76
C ILE A 134 -5.14 -19.56 -15.04
N THR A 135 -6.04 -20.22 -15.75
CA THR A 135 -5.75 -20.93 -17.01
C THR A 135 -6.48 -20.33 -18.20
N ASN A 136 -7.48 -19.48 -17.97
CA ASN A 136 -8.21 -18.77 -19.02
C ASN A 136 -8.55 -17.32 -18.62
N SER A 137 -8.82 -16.47 -19.60
CA SER A 137 -9.12 -15.05 -19.36
C SER A 137 -10.44 -14.79 -18.64
N ALA A 138 -11.37 -15.74 -18.65
CA ALA A 138 -12.66 -15.61 -17.96
C ALA A 138 -12.53 -15.74 -16.43
N GLU A 139 -11.42 -16.32 -15.94
CA GLU A 139 -11.09 -16.44 -14.51
C GLU A 139 -10.45 -15.17 -13.91
N ALA A 140 -10.07 -14.20 -14.74
CA ALA A 140 -9.57 -12.87 -14.35
C ALA A 140 -10.41 -11.74 -14.97
N PRO A 141 -11.73 -11.68 -14.71
CA PRO A 141 -12.55 -10.60 -15.28
C PRO A 141 -12.10 -9.26 -14.69
N LEU A 142 -11.95 -8.25 -15.55
CA LEU A 142 -11.90 -6.86 -15.10
C LEU A 142 -13.22 -6.57 -14.38
N PRO A 143 -13.23 -5.85 -13.24
CA PRO A 143 -14.48 -5.56 -12.56
C PRO A 143 -15.38 -4.74 -13.48
N VAL A 144 -16.64 -5.18 -13.58
CA VAL A 144 -17.71 -4.52 -14.32
C VAL A 144 -18.35 -3.43 -13.46
#